data_AF-A0A356CIG7-F1
#
_entry.id   AF-A0A356CIG7-F1
#
_cell.length_a   1.000
_cell.length_b   1.000
_cell.length_c   1.000
_cell.angle_alpha   90.00
_cell.angle_beta   90.00
_cell.angle_gamma   90.00
#
_symmetry.space_group_name_H-M   'P 1'
#
loop_
_entity.id
_entity.type
_entity.pdbx_description
1 polymer ?
#
loop_
_entity_poly.entity_id
_entity_poly.type
_entity_poly.pdbx_seq_one_letter_code
_entity_poly.pdbx_strand_id
1 'polypeptide(L)'
;MMMKSGGMAFKRRMDIPMWHTRHLDKSIEILEELLEALKELRGSNRQLGWQKCMHAQHHLMWAGQKFNRVTPKDPRERGAAQYTYDNNGPYAYDANGLTELAAREDLDEPLQRPNEGSGLK
;
A
#
# COMPACT_ATOMS: atom_id res chain seq x y z
N MET A 1 -28.70 -6.50 21.21
CA MET A 1 -27.33 -6.91 21.59
C MET A 1 -26.61 -7.33 20.32
N MET A 2 -25.78 -6.46 19.72
CA MET A 2 -25.06 -6.79 18.48
C MET A 2 -23.98 -7.83 18.78
N MET A 3 -23.99 -8.94 18.04
CA MET A 3 -22.95 -9.95 18.09
C MET A 3 -21.60 -9.30 17.80
N LYS A 4 -20.72 -9.23 18.81
CA LYS A 4 -19.29 -8.96 18.60
C LYS A 4 -18.74 -10.13 17.79
N SER A 5 -18.72 -9.99 16.47
CA SER A 5 -18.06 -10.93 15.57
C SER A 5 -16.62 -11.06 16.03
N GLY A 6 -16.20 -12.27 16.41
CA GLY A 6 -14.80 -12.56 16.72
C GLY A 6 -13.91 -12.05 15.58
N GLY A 7 -12.73 -11.49 15.92
CA GLY A 7 -11.85 -10.79 14.96
C GLY A 7 -11.32 -11.64 13.78
N MET A 8 -11.76 -12.89 13.65
CA MET A 8 -11.43 -13.81 12.57
C MET A 8 -12.36 -13.58 11.38
N ALA A 9 -11.80 -13.24 10.24
CA ALA A 9 -12.51 -13.23 8.96
C ALA A 9 -12.26 -14.56 8.23
N PHE A 10 -13.22 -15.03 7.43
CA PHE A 10 -13.01 -16.24 6.61
C PHE A 10 -11.88 -16.05 5.57
N LYS A 11 -11.73 -14.84 5.05
CA LYS A 11 -10.69 -14.45 4.10
C LYS A 11 -10.23 -13.02 4.37
N ARG A 12 -8.96 -12.72 4.06
CA ARG A 12 -8.40 -11.36 4.05
C ARG A 12 -7.91 -11.07 2.63
N ARG A 13 -8.21 -9.87 2.14
CA ARG A 13 -7.68 -9.33 0.88
C ARG A 13 -6.68 -8.24 1.21
N MET A 14 -5.66 -8.11 0.39
CA MET A 14 -4.60 -7.13 0.55
C MET A 14 -4.43 -6.43 -0.78
N ASP A 15 -4.60 -5.12 -0.78
CA ASP A 15 -4.41 -4.28 -1.95
C ASP A 15 -2.98 -3.75 -1.91
N ILE A 16 -2.23 -3.96 -3.00
CA ILE A 16 -0.82 -3.59 -3.10
C ILE A 16 -0.69 -2.53 -4.20
N PRO A 17 -0.23 -1.31 -3.90
CA PRO A 17 -0.07 -0.28 -4.92
C PRO A 17 1.10 -0.65 -5.83
N MET A 18 0.90 -0.66 -7.15
CA MET A 18 1.91 -1.13 -8.12
C MET A 18 2.12 -0.17 -9.29
N TRP A 19 2.14 1.13 -9.02
CA TRP A 19 2.17 2.14 -10.06
C TRP A 19 3.56 2.77 -10.29
N HIS A 20 4.51 2.56 -9.37
CA HIS A 20 5.90 3.00 -9.49
C HIS A 20 6.85 1.80 -9.26
N THR A 21 8.01 1.78 -9.93
CA THR A 21 9.10 0.79 -9.73
C THR A 21 9.47 0.59 -8.26
N ARG A 22 9.66 1.68 -7.49
CA ARG A 22 9.91 1.65 -6.03
C ARG A 22 8.86 0.89 -5.23
N HIS A 23 7.62 0.78 -5.72
CA HIS A 23 6.60 -0.02 -5.05
C HIS A 23 6.90 -1.51 -5.15
N LEU A 24 7.51 -1.96 -6.24
CA LEU A 24 7.90 -3.35 -6.39
C LEU A 24 8.92 -3.71 -5.31
N ASP A 25 9.97 -2.90 -5.17
CA ASP A 25 11.01 -3.10 -4.16
C ASP A 25 10.43 -3.11 -2.74
N LYS A 26 9.61 -2.11 -2.41
CA LYS A 26 8.94 -2.06 -1.11
C LYS A 26 7.94 -3.19 -0.89
N SER A 27 7.30 -3.67 -1.95
CA SER A 27 6.39 -4.80 -1.84
C SER A 27 7.12 -6.09 -1.55
N ILE A 28 8.29 -6.29 -2.15
CA ILE A 28 9.16 -7.43 -1.86
C ILE A 28 9.56 -7.40 -0.38
N GLU A 29 10.09 -6.28 0.12
CA GLU A 29 10.49 -6.13 1.53
C GLU A 29 9.32 -6.48 2.49
N ILE A 30 8.13 -5.92 2.27
CA ILE A 30 6.97 -6.16 3.14
C ILE A 30 6.51 -7.63 3.08
N LEU A 31 6.55 -8.25 1.90
CA LEU A 31 6.18 -9.66 1.73
C LEU A 31 7.20 -10.61 2.37
N GLU A 32 8.49 -10.27 2.33
CA GLU A 32 9.54 -11.04 2.99
C GLU A 32 9.37 -11.04 4.51
N GLU A 33 9.15 -9.86 5.11
CA GLU A 33 8.84 -9.74 6.54
C GLU A 33 7.59 -10.53 6.94
N LEU A 34 6.53 -10.45 6.12
CA LEU A 34 5.30 -11.21 6.33
C LEU A 34 5.56 -12.73 6.24
N LEU A 35 6.32 -13.16 5.24
CA LEU A 35 6.65 -14.57 5.04
C LEU A 35 7.44 -15.14 6.21
N GLU A 36 8.42 -14.39 6.71
CA GLU A 36 9.21 -14.77 7.88
C GLU A 36 8.33 -14.94 9.11
N ALA A 37 7.47 -13.95 9.40
CA ALA A 37 6.52 -14.02 10.53
C ALA A 37 5.57 -15.22 10.43
N LEU A 38 5.08 -15.54 9.22
CA LEU A 38 4.20 -16.71 9.02
C LEU A 38 4.95 -18.04 9.16
N LYS A 39 6.21 -18.12 8.73
CA LYS A 39 7.07 -19.31 8.93
C LYS A 39 7.33 -19.54 10.41
N GLU A 40 7.67 -18.48 11.17
CA GLU A 40 7.86 -18.55 12.61
C GLU A 40 6.59 -19.03 13.32
N LEU A 41 5.45 -18.46 12.98
CA LEU A 41 4.15 -18.83 13.54
C LEU A 41 3.78 -20.29 13.25
N ARG A 42 4.08 -20.78 12.04
CA ARG A 42 3.87 -22.18 11.67
C ARG A 42 4.71 -23.12 12.52
N GLY A 43 6.00 -22.80 12.70
CA GLY A 43 6.96 -23.60 13.47
C GLY A 43 6.76 -23.54 14.99
N SER A 44 6.08 -22.50 15.49
CA SER A 44 5.82 -22.34 16.92
C SER A 44 4.83 -23.38 17.45
N ASN A 45 5.23 -24.17 18.46
CA ASN A 45 4.32 -25.10 19.15
C ASN A 45 3.59 -24.47 20.35
N ARG A 46 3.79 -23.16 20.58
CA ARG A 46 3.24 -22.45 21.73
C ARG A 46 1.73 -22.16 21.61
N GLN A 47 1.17 -22.24 20.41
CA GLN A 47 -0.20 -21.82 20.12
C GLN A 47 -1.04 -22.96 19.53
N LEU A 48 -2.32 -22.96 19.89
CA LEU A 48 -3.31 -23.86 19.29
C LEU A 48 -3.55 -23.50 17.82
N GLY A 49 -3.99 -24.46 17.01
CA GLY A 49 -4.18 -24.24 15.56
C GLY A 49 -5.08 -23.04 15.22
N TRP A 50 -6.18 -22.85 15.93
CA TRP A 50 -7.07 -21.70 15.72
C TRP A 50 -6.44 -20.35 16.11
N GLN A 51 -5.53 -20.34 17.10
CA GLN A 51 -4.78 -19.14 17.50
C GLN A 51 -3.77 -18.76 16.43
N LYS A 52 -3.08 -19.75 15.85
CA LYS A 52 -2.20 -19.52 14.70
C LYS A 52 -2.95 -18.88 13.53
N CYS A 53 -4.18 -19.32 13.25
CA CYS A 53 -5.01 -18.68 12.23
C CYS A 53 -5.36 -17.23 12.58
N MET A 54 -5.70 -16.92 13.84
CA MET A 54 -5.92 -15.53 14.29
C MET A 54 -4.69 -14.66 14.10
N HIS A 55 -3.53 -15.14 14.56
CA HIS A 55 -2.27 -14.42 14.48
C HIS A 55 -1.84 -14.20 13.02
N ALA A 56 -1.99 -15.21 12.16
CA ALA A 56 -1.72 -15.08 10.73
C ALA A 56 -2.58 -13.99 10.09
N GLN A 57 -3.87 -13.93 10.43
CA GLN A 57 -4.75 -12.86 9.94
C GLN A 57 -4.35 -11.48 10.44
N HIS A 58 -3.82 -11.39 11.67
CA HIS A 58 -3.30 -10.15 12.20
C HIS A 58 -2.07 -9.68 11.42
N HIS A 59 -1.11 -10.57 11.14
CA HIS A 59 0.06 -10.22 10.31
C HIS A 59 -0.33 -9.77 8.90
N LEU A 60 -1.34 -10.43 8.28
CA LEU A 60 -1.88 -10.00 6.99
C LEU A 60 -2.49 -8.59 7.04
N MET A 61 -3.21 -8.26 8.11
CA MET A 61 -3.76 -6.90 8.31
C MET A 61 -2.64 -5.86 8.46
N TRP A 62 -1.60 -6.16 9.23
CA TRP A 62 -0.44 -5.28 9.40
C TRP A 62 0.31 -5.05 8.10
N ALA A 63 0.53 -6.11 7.31
CA ALA A 63 1.13 -5.97 5.98
C ALA A 63 0.28 -5.07 5.08
N GLY A 64 -1.04 -5.27 5.03
CA GLY A 64 -1.97 -4.39 4.30
C GLY A 64 -1.88 -2.92 4.71
N GLN A 65 -1.73 -2.63 6.01
CA GLN A 65 -1.51 -1.27 6.49
C GLN A 65 -0.17 -0.68 6.05
N LYS A 66 0.89 -1.49 5.99
CA LYS A 66 2.19 -1.06 5.46
C LYS A 66 2.09 -0.69 3.98
N PHE A 67 1.40 -1.51 3.18
CA PHE A 67 1.16 -1.23 1.76
C PHE A 67 0.45 0.11 1.51
N ASN A 68 -0.56 0.44 2.32
CA ASN A 68 -1.27 1.73 2.23
C ASN A 68 -0.40 2.95 2.57
N ARG A 69 0.76 2.74 3.19
CA ARG A 69 1.72 3.81 3.55
C ARG A 69 2.92 3.88 2.62
N VAL A 70 3.04 2.95 1.67
CA VAL A 70 4.13 2.98 0.69
C VAL A 70 3.96 4.23 -0.17
N THR A 71 5.02 5.03 -0.20
CA THR A 71 5.15 6.13 -1.15
C THR A 71 5.94 5.63 -2.37
N PRO A 72 5.67 6.21 -3.55
CA PRO A 72 4.75 7.32 -3.77
C PRO A 72 3.23 6.97 -3.68
N LYS A 73 2.39 7.96 -3.35
CA LYS A 73 0.92 7.78 -3.23
C LYS A 73 0.20 7.98 -4.56
N ASP A 74 -0.84 7.18 -4.87
CA ASP A 74 -1.53 7.16 -6.17
C ASP A 74 -1.73 8.58 -6.75
N PRO A 75 -1.17 8.89 -7.93
CA PRO A 75 -1.28 10.21 -8.53
C PRO A 75 -2.73 10.61 -8.84
N ARG A 76 -3.65 9.65 -9.01
CA ARG A 76 -5.08 9.92 -9.24
C ARG A 76 -5.80 10.46 -8.01
N GLU A 77 -5.31 10.18 -6.80
CA GLU A 77 -5.88 10.76 -5.59
C GLU A 77 -5.51 12.24 -5.40
N ARG A 78 -4.53 12.78 -6.15
CA ARG A 78 -3.99 14.12 -5.92
C ARG A 78 -3.95 15.06 -7.13
N GLY A 79 -4.35 14.59 -8.31
CA GLY A 79 -4.48 15.40 -9.53
C GLY A 79 -5.92 15.70 -9.96
N ALA A 80 -6.93 15.21 -9.25
CA ALA A 80 -8.30 15.69 -9.45
C ALA A 80 -8.41 17.05 -8.77
N ALA A 81 -8.58 18.11 -9.57
CA ALA A 81 -8.74 19.47 -9.07
C ALA A 81 -9.78 19.48 -7.93
N GLN A 82 -9.33 19.81 -6.71
CA GLN A 82 -10.18 19.84 -5.55
C GLN A 82 -10.67 21.27 -5.38
N TYR A 83 -11.72 21.59 -6.13
CA TYR A 83 -12.37 22.89 -6.07
C TYR A 83 -13.12 23.02 -4.75
N THR A 84 -12.56 23.79 -3.83
CA THR A 84 -13.26 24.22 -2.62
C THR A 84 -13.82 25.61 -2.84
N TYR A 85 -15.07 25.81 -2.41
CA TYR A 85 -15.67 27.15 -2.36
C TYR A 85 -15.20 27.83 -1.07
N ASP A 86 -14.69 29.06 -1.18
CA ASP A 86 -14.50 29.89 0.00
C ASP A 86 -15.88 30.25 0.57
N ASN A 87 -16.05 30.17 1.88
CA ASN A 87 -17.31 30.53 2.55
C ASN A 87 -17.64 32.04 2.46
N ASN A 88 -16.80 32.83 1.78
CA ASN A 88 -16.90 34.29 1.71
C ASN A 88 -16.77 34.90 0.29
N GLY A 89 -16.82 34.08 -0.77
CA GLY A 89 -16.74 34.58 -2.15
C GLY A 89 -17.32 33.62 -3.20
N PRO A 90 -17.75 34.12 -4.39
CA PRO A 90 -18.45 33.31 -5.40
C PRO A 90 -17.51 32.43 -6.25
N TYR A 91 -16.22 32.34 -5.93
CA TYR A 91 -15.21 31.66 -6.73
C TYR A 91 -14.71 30.41 -6.01
N ALA A 92 -14.72 29.28 -6.74
CA ALA A 92 -14.02 28.08 -6.30
C ALA A 92 -12.53 28.24 -6.59
N TYR A 93 -11.67 27.95 -5.61
CA TYR A 93 -10.23 27.93 -5.79
C TYR A 93 -9.73 26.49 -5.64
N ASP A 94 -8.67 26.17 -6.39
CA ASP A 94 -8.00 24.88 -6.31
C ASP A 94 -7.09 24.86 -5.09
N ALA A 95 -7.45 24.05 -4.08
CA ALA A 95 -6.72 23.99 -2.81
C ALA A 95 -5.38 23.26 -2.92
N ASN A 96 -5.20 22.37 -3.90
CA ASN A 96 -3.99 21.59 -4.12
C ASN A 96 -3.37 21.97 -5.47
N GLY A 97 -2.80 23.17 -5.54
CA GLY A 97 -2.30 23.73 -6.80
C GLY A 97 -1.25 22.86 -7.50
N LEU A 98 -1.21 22.99 -8.84
CA LEU A 98 -0.23 22.40 -9.76
C LEU A 98 1.24 22.52 -9.29
N THR A 99 1.54 23.53 -8.47
CA THR A 99 2.84 23.82 -7.87
C THR A 99 3.35 22.73 -6.93
N GLU A 100 2.48 22.07 -6.16
CA GLU A 100 2.90 20.97 -5.27
C GLU A 100 3.23 19.69 -6.03
N LEU A 101 2.58 19.49 -7.18
CA LEU A 101 2.86 18.39 -8.11
C LEU A 101 4.22 18.59 -8.81
N ALA A 102 4.53 19.81 -9.22
CA ALA A 102 5.79 20.16 -9.88
C ALA A 102 7.00 20.14 -8.92
N ALA A 103 6.79 20.29 -7.61
CA ALA A 103 7.86 20.31 -6.60
C ALA A 103 8.31 18.92 -6.12
N ARG A 104 7.73 17.83 -6.65
CA ARG A 104 8.00 16.47 -6.18
C ARG A 104 9.11 15.80 -6.97
N GLU A 105 10.29 15.74 -6.35
CA GLU A 105 11.47 15.05 -6.87
C GLU A 105 11.25 13.55 -7.17
N ASP A 106 10.23 12.92 -6.58
CA ASP A 106 9.90 11.50 -6.82
C ASP A 106 9.13 11.24 -8.12
N LEU A 107 8.68 12.29 -8.82
CA LEU A 107 8.02 12.18 -10.14
C LEU A 107 9.02 12.36 -11.31
N ASP A 108 10.20 12.90 -11.05
CA ASP A 108 11.28 13.09 -12.03
C ASP A 108 12.17 11.84 -12.14
N GLU A 109 11.58 10.68 -12.46
CA GLU A 109 12.36 9.47 -12.71
C GLU A 109 12.80 9.38 -14.19
N PRO A 110 14.11 9.28 -14.49
CA PRO A 110 14.57 9.09 -15.86
C PRO A 110 14.09 7.73 -16.40
N LEU A 111 13.59 7.72 -17.64
CA LEU A 111 13.16 6.51 -18.32
C LEU A 111 14.30 5.47 -18.37
N GLN A 112 14.24 4.45 -17.50
CA GLN A 112 15.09 3.27 -17.63
C GLN A 112 14.50 2.34 -18.68
N ARG A 113 15.06 2.36 -19.88
CA ARG A 113 14.76 1.35 -20.90
C ARG A 113 15.42 0.03 -20.49
N PRO A 114 14.75 -1.12 -20.68
CA PRO A 114 15.43 -2.40 -20.52
C PRO A 114 16.63 -2.43 -21.47
N ASN A 115 17.80 -2.82 -20.96
CA ASN A 115 19.00 -2.98 -21.77
C ASN A 115 18.63 -3.85 -22.99
N GLU A 116 18.83 -3.32 -24.19
CA GLU A 116 18.70 -4.04 -25.46
C GLU A 116 19.76 -5.14 -25.48
N GLY A 117 19.47 -6.27 -24.82
CA GLY A 117 20.47 -7.30 -24.54
C GLY A 117 19.92 -8.62 -24.01
N SER A 118 18.64 -8.73 -23.66
CA SER A 118 18.00 -10.05 -23.48
C SER A 118 17.61 -10.62 -24.85
N GLY A 119 18.61 -10.77 -25.72
CA GLY A 119 18.50 -11.63 -26.89
C GLY A 119 18.38 -13.07 -26.41
N LEU A 120 17.13 -13.51 -26.22
CA LEU A 120 16.81 -14.94 -26.24
C LEU A 120 17.21 -15.47 -27.63
N LYS A 121 18.39 -16.09 -27.70
CA LYS A 121 18.69 -17.14 -28.66
C LYS A 121 18.36 -18.48 -28.02
#